data_AF-A0A9Q1N0K8-F1
#
_entry.id   AF-A0A9Q1N0K8-F1
#
_cell.length_a   1.000
_cell.length_b   1.000
_cell.length_c   1.000
_cell.angle_alpha   90.00
_cell.angle_beta   90.00
_cell.angle_gamma   90.00
#
_symmetry.space_group_name_H-M   'P 1'
#
loop_
_entity.id
_entity.type
_entity.pdbx_description
1 polymer ?
#
loop_
_entity_poly.entity_id
_entity_poly.type
_entity_poly.pdbx_seq_one_letter_code
_entity_poly.pdbx_strand_id
1 'polypeptide(L)'
;MLGFSSPDMHELMRLYVTIHSDHEGGNVSAHTGHLVVPGFGHGVLRKTDPRYTCQREFAMKHLPEDPLFQLVSKLYDVVPPILTELGKVKNPWPNVDAHSGVLLNYYGLTEARYYTVLFGVSRALGICSQLVWDRALGLPLERPKSVTMEWLENHCKKA
;
A
#
# COMPACT_ATOMS: atom_id res chain seq x y z
N MET A 1 -4.07 16.34 -17.98
CA MET A 1 -2.71 16.75 -17.54
C MET A 1 -1.66 15.70 -17.88
N LEU A 2 -1.85 14.42 -17.52
CA LEU A 2 -0.88 13.34 -17.78
C LEU A 2 -0.83 12.81 -19.23
N GLY A 3 -1.59 13.39 -20.17
CA GLY A 3 -1.60 12.96 -21.57
C GLY A 3 -2.48 11.75 -21.91
N PHE A 4 -3.17 11.14 -20.94
CA PHE A 4 -4.09 10.01 -21.18
C PHE A 4 -5.53 10.45 -21.45
N SER A 5 -6.11 9.99 -22.57
CA SER A 5 -7.48 10.30 -23.00
C SER A 5 -8.48 9.15 -22.84
N SER A 6 -8.01 7.92 -22.55
CA SER A 6 -8.88 6.75 -22.39
C SER A 6 -9.83 6.93 -21.19
N PRO A 7 -11.15 6.75 -21.37
CA PRO A 7 -12.12 6.80 -20.27
C PRO A 7 -11.82 5.76 -19.18
N ASP A 8 -11.40 4.56 -19.58
CA ASP A 8 -11.05 3.49 -18.65
C ASP A 8 -9.80 3.84 -17.82
N MET A 9 -8.84 4.56 -18.40
CA MET A 9 -7.71 5.10 -17.64
C MET A 9 -8.17 6.14 -16.60
N HIS A 10 -9.20 6.93 -16.90
CA HIS A 10 -9.76 7.86 -15.93
C HIS A 10 -10.49 7.12 -14.80
N GLU A 11 -11.23 6.06 -15.09
CA GLU A 11 -11.84 5.18 -14.09
C GLU A 11 -10.78 4.49 -13.21
N LEU A 12 -9.71 3.98 -13.82
CA LEU A 12 -8.57 3.43 -13.09
C LEU A 12 -7.96 4.47 -12.15
N MET A 13 -7.73 5.70 -12.61
CA MET A 13 -7.17 6.75 -11.77
C MET A 13 -8.10 7.13 -10.62
N ARG A 14 -9.43 7.17 -10.83
CA ARG A 14 -10.41 7.39 -9.75
C ARG A 14 -10.29 6.30 -8.69
N LEU A 15 -10.34 5.04 -9.11
CA LEU A 15 -10.18 3.88 -8.22
C LEU A 15 -8.85 3.95 -7.47
N TYR A 16 -7.74 4.14 -8.19
CA TYR A 16 -6.38 4.20 -7.64
C TYR A 16 -6.25 5.29 -6.57
N VAL A 17 -6.69 6.51 -6.89
CA VAL A 17 -6.61 7.66 -5.97
C VAL A 17 -7.47 7.44 -4.74
N THR A 18 -8.63 6.79 -4.85
CA THR A 18 -9.49 6.49 -3.70
C THR A 18 -8.87 5.43 -2.78
N ILE A 19 -8.41 4.30 -3.32
CA ILE A 19 -8.02 3.14 -2.49
C ILE A 19 -6.63 3.29 -1.84
N HIS A 20 -5.79 4.19 -2.33
CA HIS A 20 -4.48 4.48 -1.72
C HIS A 20 -4.50 5.72 -0.80
N SER A 21 -5.66 6.36 -0.65
CA SER A 21 -5.82 7.68 -0.03
C SER A 21 -5.38 7.72 1.43
N ASP A 22 -5.63 6.66 2.18
CA ASP A 22 -5.20 6.52 3.57
C ASP A 22 -4.95 5.06 3.94
N HIS A 23 -4.13 4.82 4.97
CA HIS A 23 -3.91 3.49 5.54
C HIS A 23 -3.42 3.59 6.99
N GLU A 24 -4.21 4.26 7.84
CA GLU A 24 -3.88 4.57 9.24
C GLU A 24 -2.64 5.48 9.38
N GLY A 25 -2.29 5.83 10.62
CA GLY A 25 -1.17 6.73 10.93
C GLY A 25 0.20 6.07 11.13
N GLY A 26 0.25 4.74 11.29
CA GLY A 26 1.51 4.04 11.62
C GLY A 26 2.35 3.62 10.41
N ASN A 27 1.76 3.63 9.20
CA ASN A 27 2.55 3.46 7.99
C ASN A 27 3.43 4.68 7.81
N VAL A 28 4.58 4.49 7.18
CA VAL A 28 5.56 5.52 7.29
C VAL A 28 5.08 6.79 6.60
N SER A 29 4.67 6.83 5.33
CA SER A 29 4.14 8.06 4.68
C SER A 29 3.07 8.83 5.47
N ALA A 30 2.24 8.17 6.29
CA ALA A 30 1.29 8.85 7.17
C ALA A 30 1.92 9.34 8.49
N HIS A 31 2.80 8.54 9.08
CA HIS A 31 3.70 8.98 10.16
C HIS A 31 4.72 10.01 9.65
N THR A 32 4.80 10.20 8.31
CA THR A 32 5.92 10.80 7.59
C THR A 32 5.58 12.02 6.76
N GLY A 33 6.23 13.17 6.86
CA GLY A 33 7.34 13.56 7.71
C GLY A 33 8.16 12.47 8.40
N HIS A 34 8.85 11.52 7.67
CA HIS A 34 9.78 10.36 8.06
C HIS A 34 9.79 8.88 7.41
N LEU A 35 9.59 8.64 6.08
CA LEU A 35 9.79 7.54 5.04
C LEU A 35 9.44 5.99 5.04
N VAL A 36 8.93 5.48 3.88
CA VAL A 36 8.19 4.19 3.53
C VAL A 36 8.99 2.97 3.00
N VAL A 37 8.42 1.72 3.03
CA VAL A 37 8.91 0.46 2.35
C VAL A 37 7.75 -0.52 1.93
N PRO A 38 7.84 -1.31 0.82
CA PRO A 38 6.86 -2.33 0.34
C PRO A 38 7.29 -3.80 0.65
N GLY A 39 6.52 -4.89 0.55
CA GLY A 39 5.20 -5.16 -0.04
C GLY A 39 5.12 -6.66 -0.40
N PHE A 40 4.86 -7.53 0.59
CA PHE A 40 4.30 -8.90 0.60
C PHE A 40 4.58 -9.50 1.99
N GLY A 41 3.64 -10.25 2.56
CA GLY A 41 3.76 -10.73 3.95
C GLY A 41 3.30 -9.67 4.94
N HIS A 42 1.99 -9.47 5.05
CA HIS A 42 1.43 -8.58 6.04
C HIS A 42 1.25 -9.32 7.37
N GLY A 43 1.87 -8.84 8.45
CA GLY A 43 1.82 -9.49 9.76
C GLY A 43 0.41 -9.58 10.37
N VAL A 44 -0.55 -8.80 9.85
CA VAL A 44 -1.87 -8.57 10.47
C VAL A 44 -3.04 -9.06 9.62
N LEU A 45 -3.07 -8.82 8.31
CA LEU A 45 -4.21 -9.16 7.44
C LEU A 45 -4.32 -10.66 7.22
N ARG A 46 -5.45 -11.26 7.63
CA ARG A 46 -5.69 -12.72 7.59
C ARG A 46 -6.29 -13.23 6.27
N LYS A 47 -6.67 -12.32 5.38
CA LYS A 47 -7.34 -12.56 4.10
C LYS A 47 -6.76 -11.61 3.05
N THR A 48 -7.08 -11.84 1.78
CA THR A 48 -6.77 -10.93 0.66
C THR A 48 -7.20 -9.49 1.00
N ASP A 49 -6.30 -8.55 0.73
CA ASP A 49 -6.57 -7.12 0.87
C ASP A 49 -7.74 -6.70 -0.04
N PRO A 50 -8.81 -6.08 0.47
CA PRO A 50 -9.92 -5.63 -0.35
C PRO A 50 -9.50 -4.68 -1.48
N ARG A 51 -8.40 -3.93 -1.31
CA ARG A 51 -7.84 -3.05 -2.34
C ARG A 51 -7.16 -3.82 -3.47
N TYR A 52 -6.66 -5.02 -3.20
CA TYR A 52 -6.25 -5.95 -4.24
C TYR A 52 -7.47 -6.47 -4.98
N THR A 53 -8.52 -6.88 -4.26
CA THR A 53 -9.75 -7.42 -4.85
C THR A 53 -10.43 -6.44 -5.80
N CYS A 54 -10.59 -5.18 -5.42
CA CYS A 54 -11.22 -4.19 -6.30
C CYS A 54 -10.41 -3.94 -7.59
N GLN A 55 -9.08 -3.98 -7.52
CA GLN A 55 -8.20 -3.88 -8.68
C GLN A 55 -8.30 -5.11 -9.59
N ARG A 56 -8.43 -6.30 -8.99
CA ARG A 56 -8.68 -7.54 -9.73
C ARG A 56 -10.01 -7.50 -10.47
N GLU A 57 -11.07 -7.05 -9.82
CA GLU A 57 -12.39 -6.88 -10.44
C GLU A 57 -12.34 -5.89 -11.61
N PHE A 58 -11.62 -4.79 -11.46
CA PHE A 58 -11.35 -3.84 -12.54
C PHE A 58 -10.63 -4.53 -13.71
N ALA A 59 -9.54 -5.26 -13.44
CA ALA A 59 -8.77 -5.95 -14.48
C ALA A 59 -9.61 -7.00 -15.23
N MET A 60 -10.39 -7.81 -14.52
CA MET A 60 -11.27 -8.82 -15.11
C MET A 60 -12.30 -8.22 -16.08
N LYS A 61 -12.75 -6.99 -15.81
CA LYS A 61 -13.74 -6.30 -16.65
C LYS A 61 -13.11 -5.61 -17.85
N HIS A 62 -11.91 -5.04 -17.70
CA HIS A 62 -11.34 -4.11 -18.69
C HIS A 62 -10.13 -4.67 -19.45
N LEU A 63 -9.37 -5.61 -18.89
CA LEU A 63 -8.18 -6.19 -19.50
C LEU A 63 -7.97 -7.69 -19.16
N PRO A 64 -8.97 -8.57 -19.31
CA PRO A 64 -8.86 -9.98 -18.93
C PRO A 64 -7.83 -10.76 -19.78
N GLU A 65 -7.61 -10.32 -21.01
CA GLU A 65 -6.69 -10.96 -21.96
C GLU A 65 -5.24 -10.44 -21.88
N ASP A 66 -4.96 -9.47 -21.01
CA ASP A 66 -3.60 -8.94 -20.85
C ASP A 66 -2.66 -10.01 -20.26
N PRO A 67 -1.53 -10.33 -20.89
CA PRO A 67 -0.62 -11.37 -20.42
C PRO A 67 -0.05 -11.13 -19.03
N LEU A 68 0.22 -9.87 -18.65
CA LEU A 68 0.74 -9.54 -17.33
C LEU A 68 -0.33 -9.68 -16.25
N PHE A 69 -1.57 -9.27 -16.54
CA PHE A 69 -2.70 -9.54 -15.67
C PHE A 69 -2.95 -11.03 -15.49
N GLN A 70 -2.92 -11.82 -16.58
CA GLN A 70 -3.07 -13.28 -16.48
C GLN A 70 -1.98 -13.91 -15.61
N LEU A 71 -0.74 -13.41 -15.68
CA LEU A 71 0.33 -13.83 -14.79
C LEU A 71 0.01 -13.49 -13.33
N VAL A 72 -0.37 -12.25 -13.02
CA VAL A 72 -0.78 -11.83 -11.67
C VAL A 72 -1.95 -12.67 -11.17
N SER A 73 -2.91 -13.00 -12.03
CA SER A 73 -4.05 -13.85 -11.70
C SER A 73 -3.64 -15.28 -11.37
N LYS A 74 -2.74 -15.88 -12.16
CA LYS A 74 -2.22 -17.22 -11.84
C LYS A 74 -1.44 -17.23 -10.53
N LEU A 75 -0.67 -16.18 -10.25
CA LEU A 75 0.04 -16.05 -8.97
C LEU A 75 -0.93 -16.00 -7.79
N TYR A 76 -2.09 -15.35 -7.94
CA TYR A 76 -3.12 -15.32 -6.91
C TYR A 76 -3.62 -16.72 -6.51
N ASP A 77 -3.77 -17.62 -7.48
CA ASP A 77 -4.27 -18.97 -7.23
C ASP A 77 -3.18 -19.93 -6.75
N VAL A 78 -1.95 -19.76 -7.24
CA VAL A 78 -0.83 -20.70 -7.01
C VAL A 78 -0.01 -20.37 -5.77
N VAL A 79 0.24 -19.08 -5.48
CA VAL A 79 1.16 -18.68 -4.41
C VAL A 79 0.62 -18.93 -3.00
N PRO A 80 -0.65 -18.59 -2.66
CA PRO A 80 -1.12 -18.73 -1.28
C PRO A 80 -1.10 -20.18 -0.74
N PRO A 81 -1.51 -21.22 -1.51
CA PRO A 81 -1.38 -22.61 -1.07
C PRO A 81 0.07 -23.01 -0.78
N ILE A 82 1.01 -22.65 -1.65
CA ILE A 82 2.44 -22.96 -1.48
C ILE A 82 2.98 -22.30 -0.22
N LEU A 83 2.69 -21.02 0.00
CA LEU A 83 3.13 -20.29 1.19
C LEU A 83 2.54 -20.87 2.48
N THR A 84 1.31 -21.40 2.41
CA THR A 84 0.66 -22.09 3.54
C THR A 84 1.38 -23.40 3.85
N GLU A 85 1.69 -24.20 2.84
CA GLU A 85 2.39 -25.48 2.99
C GLU A 85 3.80 -25.31 3.56
N LEU A 86 4.52 -24.26 3.16
CA LEU A 86 5.83 -23.94 3.70
C LEU A 86 5.82 -23.62 5.21
N GLY A 87 4.68 -23.23 5.79
CA GLY A 87 4.51 -22.97 7.22
C GLY A 87 5.30 -21.79 7.80
N LYS A 88 6.06 -21.06 6.97
CA LYS A 88 6.89 -19.91 7.38
C LYS A 88 6.16 -18.57 7.33
N VAL A 89 5.08 -18.49 6.55
CA VAL A 89 4.32 -17.25 6.35
C VAL A 89 3.00 -17.35 7.11
N LYS A 90 2.79 -16.42 8.04
CA LYS A 90 1.58 -16.39 8.88
C LYS A 90 0.31 -16.10 8.07
N ASN A 91 0.40 -15.17 7.11
CA ASN A 91 -0.72 -14.78 6.25
C ASN A 91 -0.25 -14.74 4.78
N PRO A 92 -0.66 -15.69 3.94
CA PRO A 92 -0.11 -15.89 2.59
C PRO A 92 -0.81 -15.07 1.50
N TRP A 93 -1.51 -13.99 1.86
CA TRP A 93 -2.39 -13.25 0.95
C TRP A 93 -1.72 -11.98 0.38
N PRO A 94 -2.06 -11.58 -0.86
CA PRO A 94 -1.49 -10.39 -1.47
C PRO A 94 -2.11 -9.09 -0.94
N ASN A 95 -1.40 -8.00 -1.18
CA ASN A 95 -1.82 -6.64 -0.88
C ASN A 95 -2.02 -5.81 -2.17
N VAL A 96 -2.45 -4.56 -2.01
CA VAL A 96 -2.68 -3.60 -3.09
C VAL A 96 -1.53 -3.45 -4.11
N ASP A 97 -0.27 -3.55 -3.66
CA ASP A 97 0.93 -3.33 -4.48
C ASP A 97 1.20 -4.48 -5.46
N ALA A 98 0.64 -5.66 -5.18
CA ALA A 98 0.75 -6.84 -6.04
C ALA A 98 -0.04 -6.72 -7.35
N HIS A 99 -0.93 -5.72 -7.48
CA HIS A 99 -1.85 -5.60 -8.61
C HIS A 99 -1.77 -4.26 -9.36
N SER A 100 -1.40 -3.19 -8.68
CA SER A 100 -1.49 -1.83 -9.23
C SER A 100 -0.56 -1.59 -10.41
N GLY A 101 0.63 -2.19 -10.39
CA GLY A 101 1.62 -2.01 -11.46
C GLY A 101 1.15 -2.51 -12.83
N VAL A 102 0.44 -3.65 -12.89
CA VAL A 102 -0.02 -4.21 -14.18
C VAL A 102 -1.14 -3.37 -14.79
N LEU A 103 -2.01 -2.78 -13.95
CA LEU A 103 -3.07 -1.88 -14.40
C LEU A 103 -2.49 -0.61 -15.02
N LEU A 104 -1.53 0.03 -14.33
CA LEU A 104 -0.86 1.23 -14.82
C LEU A 104 -0.11 0.97 -16.13
N ASN A 105 0.63 -0.14 -16.17
CA ASN A 105 1.39 -0.54 -17.35
C ASN A 105 0.49 -0.78 -18.58
N TYR A 106 -0.66 -1.43 -18.40
CA TYR A 106 -1.60 -1.73 -19.49
C TYR A 106 -2.10 -0.47 -20.20
N TYR A 107 -2.42 0.59 -19.45
CA TYR A 107 -2.89 1.86 -20.04
C TYR A 107 -1.75 2.77 -20.52
N GLY A 108 -0.51 2.27 -20.58
CA GLY A 108 0.64 2.98 -21.12
C GLY A 108 1.41 3.83 -20.12
N LEU A 109 1.06 3.81 -18.83
CA LEU A 109 1.86 4.44 -17.78
C LEU A 109 2.91 3.42 -17.32
N THR A 110 4.00 3.32 -18.07
CA THR A 110 5.00 2.24 -17.94
C THR A 110 6.22 2.62 -17.10
N GLU A 111 6.35 3.90 -16.76
CA GLU A 111 7.47 4.45 -16.02
C GLU A 111 7.33 4.10 -14.53
N ALA A 112 7.67 2.86 -14.16
CA ALA A 112 7.49 2.36 -12.79
C ALA A 112 8.14 3.25 -11.71
N ARG A 113 9.24 3.96 -12.04
CA ARG A 113 9.86 4.95 -11.15
C ARG A 113 8.94 6.13 -10.80
N TYR A 114 7.93 6.40 -11.62
CA TYR A 114 6.93 7.45 -11.44
C TYR A 114 5.74 7.00 -10.59
N TYR A 115 5.53 5.70 -10.36
CA TYR A 115 4.33 5.20 -9.66
C TYR A 115 4.22 5.75 -8.23
N THR A 116 5.35 5.97 -7.55
CA THR A 116 5.36 6.59 -6.23
C THR A 116 4.82 8.02 -6.23
N VAL A 117 4.91 8.75 -7.36
CA VAL A 117 4.29 10.08 -7.49
C VAL A 117 2.77 9.98 -7.46
N LEU A 118 2.19 9.01 -8.18
CA LEU A 118 0.74 8.74 -8.14
C LEU A 118 0.30 8.36 -6.72
N PHE A 119 1.08 7.50 -6.06
CA PHE A 119 0.83 7.11 -4.69
C PHE A 119 0.82 8.32 -3.74
N GLY A 120 1.78 9.24 -3.88
CA GLY A 120 1.85 10.48 -3.10
C GLY A 120 0.64 11.40 -3.32
N VAL A 121 0.19 11.56 -4.57
CA VAL A 121 -1.01 12.36 -4.89
C VAL A 121 -2.25 11.78 -4.23
N SER A 122 -2.43 10.45 -4.28
CA SER A 122 -3.52 9.78 -3.59
C SER A 122 -3.44 9.99 -2.07
N ARG A 123 -2.28 9.71 -1.49
CA ARG A 123 -2.05 9.75 -0.04
C ARG A 123 -2.21 11.13 0.58
N ALA A 124 -2.03 12.20 -0.19
CA ALA A 124 -2.27 13.57 0.27
C ALA A 124 -3.70 13.77 0.80
N LEU A 125 -4.68 13.02 0.28
CA LEU A 125 -6.08 13.10 0.74
C LEU A 125 -6.22 12.71 2.22
N GLY A 126 -5.68 11.55 2.60
CA GLY A 126 -5.74 11.07 3.99
C GLY A 126 -4.90 11.94 4.94
N ILE A 127 -3.65 12.19 4.57
CA ILE A 127 -2.70 12.96 5.40
C ILE A 127 -3.22 14.38 5.67
N CYS A 128 -3.63 15.11 4.63
CA CYS A 128 -4.12 16.48 4.82
C CYS A 128 -5.40 16.52 5.64
N SER A 129 -6.28 15.51 5.48
CA SER A 129 -7.50 15.40 6.29
C SER A 129 -7.18 15.23 7.78
N GLN A 130 -6.23 14.35 8.11
CA GLN A 130 -5.79 14.14 9.49
C GLN A 130 -5.09 15.39 10.04
N LEU A 131 -4.23 16.04 9.26
CA LEU A 131 -3.54 17.27 9.68
C LEU A 131 -4.49 18.40 10.06
N VAL A 132 -5.62 18.55 9.36
CA VAL A 132 -6.65 19.53 9.72
C VAL A 132 -7.23 19.20 11.11
N TRP A 133 -7.56 17.94 11.36
CA TRP A 133 -8.07 17.49 12.66
C TRP A 133 -7.05 17.62 13.78
N ASP A 134 -5.78 17.34 13.52
CA ASP A 134 -4.71 17.49 14.51
C ASP A 134 -4.61 18.94 15.02
N ARG A 135 -4.83 19.92 14.13
CA ARG A 135 -4.86 21.35 14.50
C ARG A 135 -6.16 21.72 15.19
N ALA A 136 -7.29 21.24 14.70
CA ALA A 136 -8.59 21.47 15.31
C ALA A 136 -8.66 20.94 16.75
N LEU A 137 -8.02 19.81 17.03
CA LEU A 137 -7.96 19.18 18.35
C LEU A 137 -6.80 19.72 19.22
N GLY A 138 -5.96 20.61 18.70
CA GLY A 138 -4.83 21.15 19.43
C GLY A 138 -3.82 20.10 19.88
N LEU A 139 -3.59 19.05 19.07
CA LEU A 139 -2.67 17.97 19.44
C LEU A 139 -1.26 18.52 19.67
N PRO A 140 -0.57 18.10 20.75
CA PRO A 140 0.74 18.62 21.12
C PRO A 140 1.85 18.11 20.20
N LEU A 141 3.05 18.65 20.39
CA LEU A 141 4.26 18.17 19.72
C LEU A 141 4.56 16.70 20.09
N GLU A 142 4.76 15.85 19.09
CA GLU A 142 5.28 14.49 19.28
C GLU A 142 6.75 14.56 19.73
N ARG A 143 7.05 14.05 20.94
CA ARG A 143 8.40 14.08 21.53
C ARG A 143 8.73 12.80 22.31
N PRO A 144 8.97 11.67 21.63
CA PRO A 144 9.41 10.45 22.28
C PRO A 144 10.78 10.62 22.93
N LYS A 145 11.07 9.84 23.97
CA LYS A 145 12.39 9.80 24.61
C LYS A 145 13.26 8.77 23.91
N SER A 146 14.47 9.16 23.51
CA SER A 146 15.52 8.23 23.10
C SER A 146 16.28 7.72 24.34
N VAL A 147 16.77 6.49 24.25
CA VAL A 147 17.62 5.85 25.28
C VAL A 147 18.77 5.11 24.62
N THR A 148 19.88 4.94 25.33
CA THR A 148 21.03 4.16 24.88
C THR A 148 20.93 2.72 25.39
N MET A 149 21.74 1.82 24.80
CA MET A 149 21.84 0.43 25.30
C MET A 149 22.36 0.38 26.74
N GLU A 150 23.33 1.22 27.09
CA GLU A 150 23.85 1.31 28.47
C GLU A 150 22.74 1.69 29.47
N TRP A 151 21.88 2.66 29.11
CA TRP A 151 20.73 3.02 29.93
C TRP A 151 19.80 1.82 30.14
N LEU A 152 19.52 1.05 29.08
CA LEU A 152 18.68 -0.15 29.14
C LEU A 152 19.31 -1.24 30.02
N GLU A 153 20.59 -1.55 29.85
CA GLU A 153 21.29 -2.55 30.68
C GLU A 153 21.28 -2.18 32.15
N ASN A 154 21.55 -0.91 32.47
CA ASN A 154 21.54 -0.42 33.83
C ASN A 154 20.13 -0.41 34.43
N HIS A 155 19.10 -0.21 33.61
CA HIS A 155 17.71 -0.28 34.06
C HIS A 155 17.30 -1.73 34.35
N CYS A 156 17.59 -2.67 33.46
CA CYS A 156 17.25 -4.09 33.62
C CYS A 156 17.99 -4.75 34.80
N LYS A 157 19.25 -4.37 35.06
CA LYS A 157 20.03 -4.90 36.20
C LYS A 157 19.50 -4.44 37.57
N LYS A 158 18.66 -3.40 37.61
CA LYS A 158 18.05 -2.86 38.84
C LYS A 158 16.64 -3.42 39.10
N ALA A 159 16.00 -4.00 38.10
CA ALA A 159 14.67 -4.64 38.18
C ALA A 159 14.82 -6.11 38.60
#